data_AF-A0A164VRU8-F1
#
_entry.id   AF-A0A164VRU8-F1
#
_cell.length_a   1.000
_cell.length_b   1.000
_cell.length_c   1.000
_cell.angle_alpha   90.00
_cell.angle_beta   90.00
_cell.angle_gamma   90.00
#
_symmetry.space_group_name_H-M   'P 1'
#
loop_
_entity.id
_entity.type
_entity.pdbx_description
1 polymer ?
#
loop_
_entity_poly.entity_id
_entity_poly.type
_entity_poly.pdbx_seq_one_letter_code
_entity_poly.pdbx_strand_id
1 'polypeptide(L)'
;MYKEILRKELKSLRNASVKDYVHVRINICGSPLEFPETFPSIGRVRVKHRGILLTLKGTVIRSGAIKMVEGDRTFECRRCKHRFKVSPELETGNSVPKPTFCPSEKQKYCESTSFKLLEENIVCHDYQEIKIQESTQVLDVGAIPRSIPVILKDDLVDIVKAGDDVIVTGILTARWSSDMKDVRCDLDPILVANHMRRTNELKSDVNIPDDTIMEFKKFWSEFRDTPLKGRNAILKAICPQIFGLFTVKLAVALTLIGGVQHVDASGTKVRGESHLLLVGDPGTGKSQFLKFAAKLSNRSVITTGLGSTSAGLTVTAVKDAGEWMLEAGALVLADGGLCCIDEFDSMREHDRATIHEAMEQQTISVAKAGLVTTLSTRTIVFGATNPKGHYDPELSLSVNTTLSGPLISRFDIVLVLLDTKNPEWDAIVSSHILAEAVAEKGSDENLQGIWTLTMLRRYLHYVKASFKPVLTKEAEKVISSYYQLQRKSAAQNAARTTVRMLESLIRLAQAHARLMFRNEVIQQDAITAILCIESSMTTSAIVDSVGNALHSNFTENPDQECILFAHLPLLEI
;
A
#
# COMPACT_ATOMS: atom_id res chain seq x y z
N MET A 1 -44.94 7.77 -2.22
CA MET A 1 -45.60 6.64 -1.55
C MET A 1 -44.92 6.20 -0.24
N TYR A 2 -43.59 5.97 -0.17
CA TYR A 2 -42.92 5.57 1.09
C TYR A 2 -43.08 6.56 2.27
N LYS A 3 -43.10 7.88 2.00
CA LYS A 3 -43.34 8.94 3.01
C LYS A 3 -44.74 8.89 3.64
N GLU A 4 -45.76 8.36 2.95
CA GLU A 4 -47.13 8.29 3.48
C GLU A 4 -47.38 7.06 4.34
N ILE A 5 -46.70 5.95 4.02
CA ILE A 5 -46.79 4.70 4.79
C ILE A 5 -46.14 4.89 6.18
N LEU A 6 -44.95 5.50 6.24
CA LEU A 6 -44.29 5.84 7.51
C LEU A 6 -45.12 6.79 8.39
N ARG A 7 -45.86 7.74 7.78
CA ARG A 7 -46.73 8.67 8.51
C ARG A 7 -47.94 7.99 9.17
N LYS A 8 -48.43 6.87 8.63
CA LYS A 8 -49.55 6.13 9.24
C LYS A 8 -49.11 5.32 10.45
N GLU A 9 -47.90 4.73 10.44
CA GLU A 9 -47.38 3.97 11.58
C GLU A 9 -46.89 4.86 12.74
N LEU A 10 -46.34 6.05 12.44
CA LEU A 10 -45.82 6.99 13.44
C LEU A 10 -46.88 7.59 14.38
N LYS A 11 -48.16 7.57 14.02
CA LYS A 11 -49.24 8.08 14.90
C LYS A 11 -49.47 7.22 16.15
N SER A 12 -48.89 6.01 16.21
CA SER A 12 -49.03 5.10 17.35
C SER A 12 -47.99 5.31 18.46
N LEU A 13 -46.94 6.12 18.23
CA LEU A 13 -45.85 6.35 19.19
C LEU A 13 -45.90 7.79 19.72
N ARG A 14 -46.52 7.99 20.90
CA ARG A 14 -46.70 9.31 21.54
C ARG A 14 -45.41 10.03 21.96
N ASN A 15 -44.24 9.37 21.90
CA ASN A 15 -42.93 9.94 22.24
C ASN A 15 -41.90 9.83 21.09
N ALA A 16 -42.34 9.87 19.82
CA ALA A 16 -41.41 9.90 18.70
C ALA A 16 -41.06 11.36 18.34
N SER A 17 -39.81 11.77 18.60
CA SER A 17 -39.26 12.97 17.98
C SER A 17 -38.97 12.68 16.51
N VAL A 18 -39.55 13.48 15.61
CA VAL A 18 -39.20 13.41 14.18
C VAL A 18 -37.78 13.92 14.05
N LYS A 19 -36.82 13.03 13.76
CA LYS A 19 -35.50 13.46 13.31
C LYS A 19 -35.66 14.03 11.91
N ASP A 20 -35.51 15.34 11.76
CA ASP A 20 -35.59 16.02 10.46
C ASP A 20 -34.46 15.58 9.49
N TYR A 21 -33.37 15.03 10.03
CA TYR A 21 -32.21 14.55 9.27
C TYR A 21 -31.98 13.06 9.53
N VAL A 22 -32.44 12.21 8.62
CA VAL A 22 -32.13 10.78 8.60
C VAL A 22 -31.33 10.49 7.35
N HIS A 23 -30.03 10.23 7.53
CA HIS A 23 -29.15 9.77 6.45
C HIS A 23 -29.34 8.27 6.28
N VAL A 24 -29.97 7.86 5.17
CA VAL A 24 -30.13 6.44 4.82
C VAL A 24 -28.90 5.98 4.05
N ARG A 25 -27.97 5.35 4.76
CA ARG A 25 -26.77 4.75 4.16
C ARG A 25 -27.15 3.42 3.51
N ILE A 26 -27.11 3.37 2.19
CA ILE A 26 -27.38 2.13 1.43
C ILE A 26 -26.05 1.46 1.14
N ASN A 27 -25.84 0.28 1.73
CA ASN A 27 -24.69 -0.55 1.41
C ASN A 27 -25.14 -1.68 0.49
N ILE A 28 -24.71 -1.63 -0.78
CA ILE A 28 -24.88 -2.76 -1.69
C ILE A 28 -23.75 -3.75 -1.39
N CYS A 29 -23.96 -4.62 -0.39
CA CYS A 29 -23.12 -5.81 -0.20
C CYS A 29 -23.51 -6.85 -1.25
N GLY A 30 -23.11 -6.63 -2.51
CA GLY A 30 -23.16 -7.64 -3.57
C GLY A 30 -21.74 -7.95 -4.01
N SER A 31 -21.45 -9.20 -4.35
CA SER A 31 -20.20 -9.54 -5.02
C SER A 31 -20.18 -8.88 -6.42
N PRO A 32 -19.02 -8.46 -6.97
CA PRO A 32 -18.94 -7.91 -8.34
C PRO A 32 -19.51 -8.84 -9.43
N LEU A 33 -19.76 -10.10 -9.09
CA LEU A 33 -20.28 -11.16 -9.95
C LEU A 33 -21.81 -11.16 -10.03
N GLU A 34 -22.52 -10.64 -9.04
CA GLU A 34 -24.00 -10.65 -9.01
C GLU A 34 -24.62 -9.50 -9.79
N PHE A 35 -23.94 -8.34 -9.88
CA PHE A 35 -24.42 -7.16 -10.60
C PHE A 35 -23.27 -6.35 -11.25
N PRO A 36 -22.84 -6.70 -12.49
CA PRO A 36 -21.75 -5.99 -13.18
C PRO A 36 -22.09 -4.52 -13.52
N GLU A 37 -23.38 -4.15 -13.54
CA GLU A 37 -23.81 -2.78 -13.82
C GLU A 37 -23.67 -1.82 -12.62
N THR A 38 -23.65 -2.34 -11.39
CA THR A 38 -23.50 -1.53 -10.17
C THR A 38 -22.05 -1.41 -9.70
N PHE A 39 -21.13 -2.22 -10.24
CA PHE A 39 -19.69 -2.22 -9.94
C PHE A 39 -18.81 -1.91 -11.18
N PRO A 40 -19.04 -0.82 -11.93
CA PRO A 40 -18.13 -0.47 -13.01
C PRO A 40 -16.77 -0.01 -12.47
N SER A 41 -15.69 -0.41 -13.14
CA SER A 41 -14.39 0.27 -13.05
C SER A 41 -14.55 1.77 -13.32
N ILE A 42 -13.73 2.61 -12.68
CA ILE A 42 -13.75 4.07 -12.87
C ILE A 42 -13.58 4.42 -14.35
N GLY A 43 -12.70 3.72 -15.09
CA GLY A 43 -12.56 3.89 -16.54
C GLY A 43 -13.77 3.47 -17.40
N ARG A 44 -14.68 2.65 -16.87
CA ARG A 44 -15.89 2.15 -17.57
C ARG A 44 -17.16 2.92 -17.23
N VAL A 45 -17.08 3.93 -16.36
CA VAL A 45 -18.20 4.84 -16.10
C VAL A 45 -18.55 5.60 -17.39
N ARG A 46 -19.85 5.61 -17.71
CA ARG A 46 -20.45 6.18 -18.93
C ARG A 46 -21.79 6.81 -18.57
N VAL A 47 -22.33 7.62 -19.49
CA VAL A 47 -23.61 8.35 -19.33
C VAL A 47 -24.77 7.45 -18.91
N LYS A 48 -24.78 6.17 -19.33
CA LYS A 48 -25.82 5.19 -18.95
C LYS A 48 -25.99 5.00 -17.44
N HIS A 49 -24.98 5.35 -16.65
CA HIS A 49 -25.02 5.21 -15.19
C HIS A 49 -25.43 6.49 -14.46
N ARG A 50 -25.79 7.56 -15.17
CA ARG A 50 -26.27 8.81 -14.55
C ARG A 50 -27.56 8.55 -13.77
N GLY A 51 -27.63 9.04 -12.54
CA GLY A 51 -28.79 8.88 -11.66
C GLY A 51 -28.96 7.48 -11.06
N ILE A 52 -28.05 6.55 -11.37
CA ILE A 52 -28.02 5.20 -10.78
C ILE A 52 -27.08 5.20 -9.58
N LEU A 53 -27.39 4.39 -8.56
CA LEU A 53 -26.49 4.16 -7.43
C LEU A 53 -25.36 3.22 -7.85
N LEU A 54 -24.14 3.72 -7.85
CA LEU A 54 -22.93 3.02 -8.26
C LEU A 54 -22.01 2.79 -7.08
N THR A 55 -21.29 1.68 -7.11
CA THR A 55 -20.23 1.36 -6.16
C THR A 55 -18.90 1.40 -6.89
N LEU A 56 -18.09 2.42 -6.63
CA LEU A 56 -16.76 2.58 -7.21
C LEU A 56 -15.69 2.22 -6.17
N LYS A 57 -14.69 1.45 -6.59
CA LYS A 57 -13.49 1.16 -5.80
C LYS A 57 -12.33 1.96 -6.37
N GLY A 58 -11.60 2.66 -5.51
CA GLY A 58 -10.40 3.39 -5.91
C GLY A 58 -9.61 3.95 -4.74
N THR A 59 -8.48 4.57 -5.04
CA THR A 59 -7.60 5.22 -4.06
C THR A 59 -7.85 6.73 -4.08
N VAL A 60 -7.95 7.36 -2.92
CA VAL A 60 -8.07 8.81 -2.81
C VAL A 60 -6.74 9.44 -3.17
N ILE A 61 -6.64 10.15 -4.29
CA ILE A 61 -5.41 10.90 -4.63
C ILE A 61 -5.42 12.25 -3.92
N ARG A 62 -6.56 12.95 -4.02
CA ARG A 62 -6.70 14.32 -3.55
C ARG A 62 -7.78 14.41 -2.49
N SER A 63 -7.47 15.15 -1.43
CA SER A 63 -8.44 15.54 -0.42
C SER A 63 -8.45 17.06 -0.30
N GLY A 64 -9.62 17.65 -0.50
CA GLY A 64 -9.87 19.07 -0.30
C GLY A 64 -10.14 19.41 1.17
N ALA A 65 -10.06 20.70 1.48
CA ALA A 65 -10.44 21.22 2.79
C ALA A 65 -11.95 21.10 3.02
N ILE A 66 -12.32 20.98 4.30
CA ILE A 66 -13.71 20.94 4.75
C ILE A 66 -14.31 22.34 4.62
N LYS A 67 -15.51 22.42 4.04
CA LYS A 67 -16.27 23.66 3.88
C LYS A 67 -17.65 23.52 4.50
N MET A 68 -18.22 24.66 4.85
CA MET A 68 -19.61 24.76 5.23
C MET A 68 -20.41 25.23 4.02
N VAL A 69 -21.37 24.44 3.58
CA VAL A 69 -22.30 24.79 2.49
C VAL A 69 -23.66 25.06 3.09
N GLU A 70 -24.27 26.16 2.67
CA GLU A 70 -25.66 26.44 3.02
C GLU A 70 -26.59 25.44 2.32
N GLY A 71 -27.40 24.76 3.11
CA GLY A 71 -28.49 23.90 2.68
C GLY A 71 -29.76 24.69 2.33
N ASP A 72 -30.90 24.20 2.78
CA ASP A 72 -32.20 24.76 2.41
C ASP A 72 -32.36 26.23 2.84
N ARG A 73 -32.63 27.11 1.87
CA ARG A 73 -33.05 28.49 2.15
C ARG A 73 -34.56 28.57 2.19
N THR A 74 -35.10 29.14 3.26
CA THR A 74 -36.54 29.43 3.33
C THR A 74 -36.81 30.82 2.76
N PHE A 75 -37.56 30.87 1.66
CA PHE A 75 -38.02 32.12 1.07
C PHE A 75 -39.45 32.41 1.51
N GLU A 76 -39.71 33.66 1.84
CA GLU A 76 -41.04 34.18 2.09
C GLU A 76 -41.44 35.12 0.94
N CYS A 77 -42.58 34.83 0.31
CA CYS A 77 -43.17 35.75 -0.66
C CYS A 77 -43.71 36.99 0.07
N ARG A 78 -43.31 38.20 -0.37
CA ARG A 78 -43.79 39.46 0.23
C ARG A 78 -45.30 39.69 0.07
N ARG A 79 -45.94 39.10 -0.94
CA ARG A 79 -47.38 39.30 -1.22
C ARG A 79 -48.28 38.29 -0.51
N CYS A 80 -47.98 36.99 -0.59
CA CYS A 80 -48.83 35.95 -0.03
C CYS A 80 -48.34 35.40 1.32
N LYS A 81 -47.18 35.85 1.82
CA LYS A 81 -46.51 35.33 3.04
C LYS A 81 -46.34 33.81 3.04
N HIS A 82 -46.38 33.19 1.86
CA HIS A 82 -46.14 31.76 1.73
C HIS A 82 -44.65 31.51 1.91
N ARG A 83 -44.33 30.64 2.86
CA ARG A 83 -42.98 30.18 3.14
C ARG A 83 -42.74 28.90 2.36
N PHE A 84 -41.72 28.90 1.51
CA PHE A 84 -41.31 27.71 0.79
C PHE A 84 -39.79 27.54 0.91
N LYS A 85 -39.34 26.29 0.99
CA LYS A 85 -37.93 25.93 1.08
C LYS A 85 -37.40 25.72 -0.33
N VAL A 86 -36.27 26.32 -0.65
CA VAL A 86 -35.50 26.06 -1.87
C VAL A 86 -34.20 25.40 -1.44
N SER A 87 -34.04 24.13 -1.82
CA SER A 87 -32.80 23.40 -1.66
C SER A 87 -31.80 23.80 -2.74
N PRO A 88 -30.50 23.96 -2.43
CA PRO A 88 -29.46 24.20 -3.42
C PRO A 88 -29.38 23.02 -4.42
N GLU A 89 -29.31 23.34 -5.71
CA GLU A 89 -28.98 22.36 -6.73
C GLU A 89 -27.47 22.13 -6.74
N LEU A 90 -27.05 20.88 -6.55
CA LEU A 90 -25.64 20.49 -6.59
C LEU A 90 -25.04 20.66 -8.00
N GLU A 91 -25.88 20.69 -9.04
CA GLU A 91 -25.48 20.77 -10.44
C GLU A 91 -24.97 22.17 -10.86
N THR A 92 -25.28 23.22 -10.10
CA THR A 92 -24.95 24.65 -10.37
C THR A 92 -24.03 25.28 -9.32
N GLY A 93 -23.17 24.46 -8.69
CA GLY A 93 -22.11 24.94 -7.81
C GLY A 93 -22.60 25.55 -6.50
N ASN A 94 -23.65 24.97 -5.90
CA ASN A 94 -24.27 25.45 -4.66
C ASN A 94 -24.77 26.91 -4.73
N SER A 95 -25.01 27.44 -5.93
CA SER A 95 -25.79 28.66 -6.04
C SER A 95 -27.26 28.31 -5.79
N VAL A 96 -27.90 28.99 -4.83
CA VAL A 96 -29.35 28.93 -4.68
C VAL A 96 -29.91 30.02 -5.59
N PRO A 97 -30.35 29.71 -6.83
CA PRO A 97 -30.97 30.72 -7.66
C PRO A 97 -32.22 31.22 -6.94
N LYS A 98 -32.44 32.54 -7.02
CA LYS A 98 -33.70 33.10 -6.52
C LYS A 98 -34.83 32.47 -7.35
N PRO A 99 -35.85 31.89 -6.71
CA PRO A 99 -36.98 31.30 -7.43
C PRO A 99 -37.63 32.38 -8.31
N THR A 100 -37.98 32.03 -9.54
CA THR A 100 -38.63 32.95 -10.50
C THR A 100 -40.15 33.01 -10.31
N PHE A 101 -40.75 32.03 -9.63
CA PHE A 101 -42.19 31.94 -9.41
C PHE A 101 -42.53 31.47 -7.99
N CYS A 102 -43.68 31.90 -7.45
CA CYS A 102 -44.14 31.51 -6.12
C CYS A 102 -45.05 30.28 -6.19
N PRO A 103 -44.73 29.15 -5.54
CA PRO A 103 -45.52 27.91 -5.61
C PRO A 103 -46.82 27.91 -4.77
N SER A 104 -47.41 29.09 -4.48
CA SER A 104 -48.58 29.17 -3.60
C SER A 104 -49.88 28.73 -4.30
N GLU A 105 -50.42 27.57 -3.93
CA GLU A 105 -51.74 27.07 -4.36
C GLU A 105 -52.94 27.62 -3.55
N LYS A 106 -52.72 28.56 -2.62
CA LYS A 106 -53.82 29.17 -1.85
C LYS A 106 -54.68 30.11 -2.71
N GLN A 107 -55.75 29.59 -3.32
CA GLN A 107 -56.94 30.23 -3.94
C GLN A 107 -56.77 31.43 -4.91
N LYS A 108 -55.58 32.03 -5.07
CA LYS A 108 -55.23 32.99 -6.12
C LYS A 108 -53.78 32.76 -6.53
N TYR A 109 -53.55 32.53 -7.82
CA TYR A 109 -52.24 32.45 -8.44
C TYR A 109 -51.45 33.74 -8.16
N CYS A 110 -50.28 33.62 -7.54
CA CYS A 110 -49.46 34.77 -7.15
C CYS A 110 -48.23 34.89 -8.07
N GLU A 111 -48.28 35.79 -9.06
CA GLU A 111 -47.18 36.07 -10.01
C GLU A 111 -46.06 36.97 -9.43
N SER A 112 -45.90 36.99 -8.11
CA SER A 112 -44.89 37.84 -7.47
C SER A 112 -43.47 37.30 -7.67
N THR A 113 -42.57 38.13 -8.17
CA THR A 113 -41.12 37.86 -8.30
C THR A 113 -40.28 38.39 -7.13
N SER A 114 -40.90 38.99 -6.11
CA SER A 114 -40.22 39.59 -4.96
C SER A 114 -40.26 38.69 -3.71
N PHE A 115 -39.15 38.02 -3.45
CA PHE A 115 -38.96 37.11 -2.33
C PHE A 115 -38.05 37.74 -1.25
N LYS A 116 -38.40 37.57 0.02
CA LYS A 116 -37.54 37.90 1.17
C LYS A 116 -36.91 36.60 1.66
N LEU A 117 -35.59 36.61 1.84
CA LEU A 117 -34.89 35.50 2.49
C LEU A 117 -35.16 35.60 4.00
N LEU A 118 -35.67 34.53 4.59
CA LEU A 118 -35.79 34.41 6.03
C LEU A 118 -34.51 33.75 6.56
N GLU A 119 -33.72 34.49 7.34
CA GLU A 119 -32.45 34.01 7.93
C GLU A 119 -32.67 33.02 9.09
N GLU A 120 -33.91 32.83 9.54
CA GLU A 120 -34.23 32.10 10.77
C GLU A 120 -33.97 30.58 10.72
N ASN A 121 -33.62 30.00 9.57
CA ASN A 121 -33.25 28.57 9.47
C ASN A 121 -32.27 28.33 8.32
N ILE A 122 -31.04 28.84 8.42
CA ILE A 122 -29.95 28.42 7.54
C ILE A 122 -29.41 27.09 8.10
N VAL A 123 -29.81 26.00 7.47
CA VAL A 123 -29.24 24.68 7.77
C VAL A 123 -27.94 24.61 6.99
N CYS A 124 -26.81 24.51 7.68
CA CYS A 124 -25.52 24.32 7.03
C CYS A 124 -25.11 22.86 7.09
N HIS A 125 -24.48 22.41 6.01
CA HIS A 125 -23.96 21.07 5.85
C HIS A 125 -22.45 21.12 5.64
N ASP A 126 -21.74 20.19 6.24
CA ASP A 126 -20.32 20.03 5.96
C ASP A 126 -20.14 19.45 4.56
N TYR A 127 -19.17 19.97 3.82
CA TYR A 127 -18.93 19.66 2.42
C TYR A 127 -17.44 19.43 2.20
N GLN A 128 -17.10 18.33 1.55
CA GLN A 128 -15.72 18.03 1.19
C GLN A 128 -15.67 17.41 -0.21
N GLU A 129 -14.74 17.90 -1.03
CA GLU A 129 -14.43 17.31 -2.33
C GLU A 129 -13.19 16.44 -2.20
N ILE A 130 -13.30 15.21 -2.69
CA ILE A 130 -12.17 14.28 -2.82
C ILE A 130 -12.06 13.84 -4.27
N LYS A 131 -10.88 13.39 -4.69
CA LYS A 131 -10.67 12.82 -6.02
C LYS A 131 -10.19 11.39 -5.89
N ILE A 132 -10.96 10.46 -6.44
CA ILE A 132 -10.68 9.03 -6.39
C ILE A 132 -10.15 8.58 -7.74
N GLN A 133 -9.16 7.70 -7.72
CA GLN A 133 -8.55 7.10 -8.90
C GLN A 133 -8.64 5.59 -8.88
N GLU A 134 -8.69 4.98 -10.06
CA GLU A 134 -8.64 3.54 -10.18
C GLU A 134 -7.36 2.95 -9.61
N SER A 135 -7.49 1.79 -8.96
CA SER A 135 -6.32 1.09 -8.42
C SER A 135 -5.42 0.64 -9.57
N THR A 136 -4.13 0.99 -9.47
CA THR A 136 -3.10 0.68 -10.48
C THR A 136 -2.90 -0.81 -10.74
N GLN A 137 -3.37 -1.68 -9.85
CA GLN A 137 -3.26 -3.15 -9.99
C GLN A 137 -4.19 -3.75 -11.04
N VAL A 138 -5.30 -3.08 -11.36
CA VAL A 138 -6.33 -3.58 -12.28
C VAL A 138 -6.11 -3.05 -13.69
N LEU A 139 -5.15 -2.13 -13.87
CA LEU A 139 -4.89 -1.49 -15.16
C LEU A 139 -3.88 -2.29 -15.98
N ASP A 140 -4.22 -2.51 -17.24
CA ASP A 140 -3.30 -3.04 -18.23
C ASP A 140 -2.14 -2.07 -18.46
N VAL A 141 -0.97 -2.61 -18.80
CA VAL A 141 0.26 -1.86 -19.02
C VAL A 141 0.03 -0.79 -20.11
N GLY A 142 0.12 0.49 -19.74
CA GLY A 142 -0.03 1.63 -20.65
C GLY A 142 -1.38 2.35 -20.60
N ALA A 143 -2.36 1.86 -19.84
CA ALA A 143 -3.61 2.58 -19.64
C ALA A 143 -3.46 3.70 -18.59
N ILE A 144 -3.83 4.94 -18.94
CA ILE A 144 -3.79 6.06 -18.00
C ILE A 144 -4.93 5.89 -16.98
N PRO A 145 -4.62 5.85 -15.67
CA PRO A 145 -5.62 5.72 -14.62
C PRO A 145 -6.59 6.91 -14.64
N ARG A 146 -7.89 6.61 -14.75
CA ARG A 146 -8.95 7.63 -14.72
C ARG A 146 -9.28 8.00 -13.28
N SER A 147 -9.72 9.24 -13.10
CA SER A 147 -10.10 9.78 -11.79
C SER A 147 -11.45 10.47 -11.87
N ILE A 148 -12.24 10.34 -10.80
CA ILE A 148 -13.57 10.93 -10.67
C ILE A 148 -13.61 11.74 -9.36
N PRO A 149 -14.09 12.99 -9.39
CA PRO A 149 -14.35 13.76 -8.18
C PRO A 149 -15.58 13.20 -7.46
N VAL A 150 -15.48 13.11 -6.14
CA VAL A 150 -16.53 12.64 -5.25
C VAL A 150 -16.82 13.70 -4.20
N ILE A 151 -18.10 13.98 -4.00
CA ILE A 151 -18.58 14.90 -2.98
C ILE A 151 -18.98 14.10 -1.75
N LEU A 152 -18.40 14.44 -0.61
CA LEU A 152 -18.77 13.98 0.72
C LEU A 152 -19.59 15.08 1.42
N LYS A 153 -20.61 14.65 2.17
CA LYS A 153 -21.48 15.55 2.94
C LYS A 153 -21.57 15.11 4.39
N ASP A 154 -21.74 16.07 5.29
CA ASP A 154 -22.06 15.87 6.70
C ASP A 154 -21.15 14.84 7.39
N ASP A 155 -21.71 13.68 7.73
CA ASP A 155 -21.08 12.60 8.48
C ASP A 155 -19.96 11.88 7.72
N LEU A 156 -19.88 12.02 6.40
CA LEU A 156 -18.84 11.40 5.58
C LEU A 156 -17.56 12.24 5.47
N VAL A 157 -17.59 13.49 5.94
CA VAL A 157 -16.47 14.42 5.87
C VAL A 157 -15.36 14.01 6.85
N ASP A 158 -14.10 14.23 6.46
CA ASP A 158 -12.87 13.85 7.19
C ASP A 158 -12.72 12.34 7.46
N ILE A 159 -13.61 11.50 6.91
CA ILE A 159 -13.50 10.04 6.96
C ILE A 159 -12.40 9.55 6.04
N VAL A 160 -11.76 10.32 5.17
CA VAL A 160 -10.67 9.79 4.32
C VAL A 160 -9.49 10.71 4.22
N LYS A 161 -8.30 10.11 4.21
CA LYS A 161 -7.06 10.81 3.96
C LYS A 161 -6.58 10.55 2.54
N ALA A 162 -5.76 11.45 2.01
CA ALA A 162 -5.08 11.20 0.74
C ALA A 162 -4.20 9.94 0.88
N GLY A 163 -4.34 9.03 -0.08
CA GLY A 163 -3.69 7.72 -0.09
C GLY A 163 -4.54 6.56 0.44
N ASP A 164 -5.75 6.77 0.94
CA ASP A 164 -6.59 5.65 1.39
C ASP A 164 -7.28 4.93 0.23
N ASP A 165 -7.32 3.59 0.27
CA ASP A 165 -8.15 2.79 -0.62
C ASP A 165 -9.59 2.76 -0.10
N VAL A 166 -10.55 3.17 -0.91
CA VAL A 166 -11.94 3.35 -0.53
C VAL A 166 -12.90 2.70 -1.51
N ILE A 167 -14.02 2.24 -0.98
CA ILE A 167 -15.18 1.83 -1.74
C ILE A 167 -16.26 2.87 -1.47
N VAL A 168 -16.65 3.60 -2.50
CA VAL A 168 -17.68 4.63 -2.42
C VAL A 168 -18.92 4.14 -3.15
N THR A 169 -20.02 4.11 -2.42
CA THR A 169 -21.37 3.94 -2.95
C THR A 169 -22.02 5.32 -3.06
N GLY A 170 -22.49 5.67 -4.25
CA GLY A 170 -22.98 7.01 -4.52
C GLY A 170 -23.76 7.12 -5.81
N ILE A 171 -24.39 8.27 -6.03
CA ILE A 171 -25.15 8.56 -7.24
C ILE A 171 -24.28 9.37 -8.19
N LEU A 172 -24.18 8.93 -9.45
CA LEU A 172 -23.46 9.68 -10.47
C LEU A 172 -24.32 10.85 -10.98
N THR A 173 -23.81 12.04 -10.77
CA THR A 173 -24.36 13.31 -11.23
C THR A 173 -23.37 14.01 -12.17
N ALA A 174 -23.78 15.10 -12.81
CA ALA A 174 -22.88 15.91 -13.63
C ALA A 174 -22.89 17.35 -13.10
N ARG A 175 -21.73 17.98 -13.07
CA ARG A 175 -21.56 19.40 -12.74
C ARG A 175 -21.20 20.15 -14.01
N TRP A 176 -21.80 21.30 -14.20
CA TRP A 176 -21.41 22.22 -15.26
C TRP A 176 -20.04 22.83 -14.95
N SER A 177 -19.12 22.80 -15.92
CA SER A 177 -17.90 23.59 -15.85
C SER A 177 -18.24 25.09 -15.81
N SER A 178 -17.46 25.89 -15.08
CA SER A 178 -17.66 27.35 -15.03
C SER A 178 -17.63 27.96 -16.43
N ASP A 179 -18.61 28.81 -16.74
CA ASP A 179 -18.71 29.49 -18.04
C ASP A 179 -17.51 30.43 -18.26
N MET A 180 -16.52 29.98 -19.03
CA MET A 180 -15.54 30.88 -19.64
C MET A 180 -16.05 31.29 -21.03
N LYS A 181 -16.04 32.59 -21.32
CA LYS A 181 -16.37 33.09 -22.67
C LYS A 181 -15.42 32.43 -23.67
N ASP A 182 -15.97 31.88 -24.76
CA ASP A 182 -15.31 31.11 -25.84
C ASP A 182 -14.94 29.64 -25.61
N VAL A 183 -15.30 29.02 -24.47
CA VAL A 183 -15.12 27.57 -24.27
C VAL A 183 -16.49 26.88 -24.24
N ARG A 184 -16.62 25.71 -24.89
CA ARG A 184 -17.84 24.89 -24.80
C ARG A 184 -18.04 24.49 -23.33
N CYS A 185 -19.27 24.65 -22.82
CA CYS A 185 -19.62 24.18 -21.48
C CYS A 185 -19.53 22.65 -21.45
N ASP A 186 -18.51 22.13 -20.78
CA ASP A 186 -18.33 20.69 -20.58
C ASP A 186 -19.04 20.27 -19.28
N LEU A 187 -19.62 19.08 -19.30
CA LEU A 187 -20.27 18.45 -18.15
C LEU A 187 -19.30 17.46 -17.52
N ASP A 188 -18.81 17.78 -16.33
CA ASP A 188 -17.90 16.91 -15.59
C ASP A 188 -18.71 15.91 -14.75
N PRO A 189 -18.44 14.59 -14.86
CA PRO A 189 -19.10 13.61 -14.01
C PRO A 189 -18.62 13.73 -12.56
N ILE A 190 -19.55 13.84 -11.62
CA ILE A 190 -19.29 13.90 -10.19
C ILE A 190 -20.11 12.84 -9.47
N LEU A 191 -19.47 12.10 -8.57
CA LEU A 191 -20.16 11.14 -7.71
C LEU A 191 -20.56 11.81 -6.39
N VAL A 192 -21.85 11.79 -6.05
CA VAL A 192 -22.31 12.19 -4.71
C VAL A 192 -22.30 10.94 -3.83
N ALA A 193 -21.43 10.89 -2.83
CA ALA A 193 -21.32 9.75 -1.94
C ALA A 193 -22.57 9.63 -1.04
N ASN A 194 -23.13 8.43 -0.95
CA ASN A 194 -24.14 8.07 0.05
C ASN A 194 -23.51 7.29 1.21
N HIS A 195 -22.57 6.40 0.88
CA HIS A 195 -21.84 5.63 1.88
C HIS A 195 -20.43 5.35 1.39
N MET A 196 -19.46 5.48 2.31
CA MET A 196 -18.04 5.33 2.03
C MET A 196 -17.44 4.35 3.03
N ARG A 197 -16.63 3.42 2.53
CA ARG A 197 -15.94 2.41 3.34
C ARG A 197 -14.46 2.41 3.02
N ARG A 198 -13.61 2.54 4.05
CA ARG A 198 -12.16 2.34 3.90
C ARG A 198 -11.86 0.86 3.74
N THR A 199 -11.10 0.52 2.70
CA THR A 199 -10.59 -0.86 2.47
C THR A 199 -9.34 -1.12 3.30
N ASN A 200 -8.60 -0.08 3.72
CA ASN A 200 -7.35 -0.23 4.47
C ASN A 200 -7.51 -1.02 5.78
N GLU A 201 -8.64 -0.87 6.48
CA GLU A 201 -8.94 -1.62 7.71
C GLU A 201 -9.38 -3.06 7.39
N LEU A 202 -10.11 -3.26 6.28
CA LEU A 202 -10.60 -4.58 5.83
C LEU A 202 -9.55 -5.44 5.16
N LYS A 203 -8.39 -4.89 4.82
CA LYS A 203 -7.25 -5.74 4.45
C LYS A 203 -6.85 -6.64 5.61
N SER A 204 -7.20 -6.33 6.86
CA SER A 204 -7.07 -7.32 7.95
C SER A 204 -8.10 -8.47 7.87
N ASP A 205 -9.23 -8.27 7.17
CA ASP A 205 -10.34 -9.22 6.99
C ASP A 205 -10.65 -9.47 5.49
N VAL A 206 -9.63 -9.70 4.66
CA VAL A 206 -9.91 -10.52 3.48
C VAL A 206 -10.25 -11.89 4.07
N ASN A 207 -11.53 -12.25 4.09
CA ASN A 207 -11.99 -13.61 4.35
C ASN A 207 -11.30 -14.50 3.31
N ILE A 208 -10.08 -14.94 3.62
CA ILE A 208 -9.42 -15.99 2.89
C ILE A 208 -10.34 -17.18 3.10
N PRO A 209 -10.86 -17.79 2.02
CA PRO A 209 -11.76 -18.93 2.15
C PRO A 209 -11.09 -19.97 3.05
N ASP A 210 -11.85 -20.48 4.02
CA ASP A 210 -11.35 -21.41 5.04
C ASP A 210 -10.67 -22.64 4.41
N ASP A 211 -11.09 -23.02 3.20
CA ASP A 211 -10.48 -24.05 2.37
C ASP A 211 -8.98 -23.80 2.13
N THR A 212 -8.58 -22.57 1.75
CA THR A 212 -7.18 -22.23 1.50
C THR A 212 -6.36 -22.23 2.81
N ILE A 213 -6.96 -21.85 3.94
CA ILE A 213 -6.30 -21.92 5.25
C ILE A 213 -6.06 -23.38 5.64
N MET A 214 -7.02 -24.25 5.35
CA MET A 214 -6.89 -25.68 5.59
C MET A 214 -5.78 -26.29 4.72
N GLU A 215 -5.66 -25.90 3.46
CA GLU A 215 -4.54 -26.29 2.59
C GLU A 215 -3.18 -25.89 3.17
N PHE A 216 -3.04 -24.67 3.68
CA PHE A 216 -1.79 -24.23 4.31
C PHE A 216 -1.45 -25.06 5.55
N LYS A 217 -2.44 -25.35 6.40
CA LYS A 217 -2.24 -26.20 7.59
C LYS A 217 -1.86 -27.62 7.20
N LYS A 218 -2.47 -28.16 6.13
CA LYS A 218 -2.18 -29.50 5.62
C LYS A 218 -0.75 -29.59 5.09
N PHE A 219 -0.32 -28.61 4.29
CA PHE A 219 1.06 -28.50 3.82
C PHE A 219 2.06 -28.51 4.98
N TRP A 220 1.87 -27.66 5.99
CA TRP A 220 2.79 -27.63 7.13
C TRP A 220 2.71 -28.87 8.03
N SER A 221 1.60 -29.62 7.98
CA SER A 221 1.49 -30.92 8.66
C SER A 221 2.28 -32.00 7.95
N GLU A 222 2.32 -31.98 6.61
CA GLU A 222 3.13 -32.89 5.79
C GLU A 222 4.64 -32.62 5.96
N PHE A 223 5.03 -31.35 6.14
CA PHE A 223 6.43 -30.94 6.34
C PHE A 223 6.85 -30.81 7.81
N ARG A 224 6.11 -31.41 8.75
CA ARG A 224 6.38 -31.26 10.19
C ARG A 224 7.77 -31.76 10.59
N ASP A 225 8.23 -32.84 9.96
CA ASP A 225 9.52 -33.47 10.27
C ASP A 225 10.73 -32.76 9.63
N THR A 226 10.53 -32.01 8.54
CA THR A 226 11.60 -31.25 7.85
C THR A 226 11.13 -29.83 7.49
N PRO A 227 11.04 -28.93 8.48
CA PRO A 227 10.48 -27.59 8.30
C PRO A 227 11.26 -26.78 7.25
N LEU A 228 12.58 -26.99 7.15
CA LEU A 228 13.44 -26.31 6.18
C LEU A 228 13.19 -26.76 4.73
N LYS A 229 12.75 -27.99 4.48
CA LYS A 229 12.35 -28.44 3.13
C LYS A 229 11.06 -27.76 2.67
N GLY A 230 10.10 -27.60 3.58
CA GLY A 230 8.88 -26.81 3.35
C GLY A 230 9.19 -25.35 3.00
N ARG A 231 10.09 -24.72 3.76
CA ARG A 231 10.61 -23.37 3.44
C ARG A 231 11.20 -23.31 2.04
N ASN A 232 12.08 -24.25 1.70
CA ASN A 232 12.76 -24.28 0.42
C ASN A 232 11.77 -24.46 -0.74
N ALA A 233 10.70 -25.23 -0.57
CA ALA A 233 9.63 -25.35 -1.56
C ALA A 233 8.91 -24.02 -1.83
N ILE A 234 8.57 -23.26 -0.77
CA ILE A 234 7.98 -21.92 -0.91
C ILE A 234 8.95 -20.98 -1.64
N LEU A 235 10.24 -21.03 -1.31
CA LEU A 235 11.26 -20.18 -1.94
C LEU A 235 11.51 -20.54 -3.41
N LYS A 236 11.35 -21.81 -3.81
CA LYS A 236 11.39 -22.21 -5.23
C LYS A 236 10.25 -21.59 -6.03
N ALA A 237 9.09 -21.40 -5.41
CA ALA A 237 7.94 -20.76 -6.06
C ALA A 237 8.09 -19.23 -6.18
N ILE A 238 8.98 -18.60 -5.42
CA ILE A 238 9.31 -17.18 -5.53
C ILE A 238 10.30 -16.98 -6.68
N CYS A 239 9.92 -16.18 -7.68
CA CYS A 239 10.68 -15.94 -8.91
C CYS A 239 11.20 -17.24 -9.57
N PRO A 240 10.32 -18.06 -10.17
CA PRO A 240 10.77 -19.25 -10.91
C PRO A 240 11.66 -18.87 -12.11
N GLN A 241 11.48 -17.67 -12.66
CA GLN A 241 12.21 -17.18 -13.85
C GLN A 241 13.72 -17.03 -13.63
N ILE A 242 14.13 -16.81 -12.38
CA ILE A 242 15.53 -16.58 -12.04
C ILE A 242 16.04 -17.81 -11.31
N PHE A 243 17.00 -18.49 -11.94
CA PHE A 243 17.66 -19.65 -11.35
C PHE A 243 18.66 -19.20 -10.26
N GLY A 244 18.75 -19.98 -9.18
CA GLY A 244 19.68 -19.71 -8.07
C GLY A 244 19.21 -18.62 -7.10
N LEU A 245 20.20 -17.94 -6.51
CA LEU A 245 20.01 -16.78 -5.61
C LEU A 245 19.11 -17.08 -4.42
N PHE A 246 19.32 -18.22 -3.76
CA PHE A 246 18.50 -18.64 -2.63
C PHE A 246 18.46 -17.58 -1.54
N THR A 247 19.61 -17.00 -1.19
CA THR A 247 19.72 -15.93 -0.20
C THR A 247 18.91 -14.70 -0.56
N VAL A 248 18.87 -14.31 -1.85
CA VAL A 248 18.08 -13.16 -2.33
C VAL A 248 16.60 -13.47 -2.27
N LYS A 249 16.17 -14.66 -2.70
CA LYS A 249 14.76 -15.10 -2.63
C LYS A 249 14.27 -15.15 -1.18
N LEU A 250 15.11 -15.67 -0.28
CA LEU A 250 14.83 -15.67 1.15
C LEU A 250 14.74 -14.25 1.71
N ALA A 251 15.67 -13.36 1.38
CA ALA A 251 15.62 -11.97 1.82
C ALA A 251 14.38 -11.23 1.32
N VAL A 252 13.97 -11.44 0.07
CA VAL A 252 12.72 -10.89 -0.49
C VAL A 252 11.50 -11.43 0.25
N ALA A 253 11.45 -12.73 0.54
CA ALA A 253 10.34 -13.33 1.29
C ALA A 253 10.24 -12.76 2.72
N LEU A 254 11.36 -12.68 3.44
CA LEU A 254 11.42 -12.17 4.81
C LEU A 254 11.03 -10.68 4.87
N THR A 255 11.48 -9.89 3.91
CA THR A 255 11.19 -8.46 3.89
C THR A 255 9.73 -8.16 3.52
N LEU A 256 9.10 -8.96 2.65
CA LEU A 256 7.66 -8.84 2.34
C LEU A 256 6.75 -9.22 3.51
N ILE A 257 7.14 -10.22 4.31
CA ILE A 257 6.40 -10.63 5.52
C ILE A 257 6.53 -9.56 6.61
N GLY A 258 7.75 -9.06 6.80
CA GLY A 258 8.09 -8.07 7.82
C GLY A 258 8.00 -8.61 9.25
N GLY A 259 8.52 -7.84 10.20
CA GLY A 259 8.44 -8.10 11.63
C GLY A 259 7.13 -7.61 12.27
N VAL A 260 7.05 -7.72 13.60
CA VAL A 260 5.88 -7.28 14.36
C VAL A 260 6.02 -5.80 14.72
N GLN A 261 4.97 -5.01 14.46
CA GLN A 261 4.90 -3.63 14.94
C GLN A 261 4.51 -3.63 16.42
N HIS A 262 5.33 -2.99 17.27
CA HIS A 262 5.05 -2.83 18.69
C HIS A 262 4.94 -1.34 19.05
N VAL A 263 4.06 -1.05 20.00
CA VAL A 263 3.90 0.27 20.59
C VAL A 263 4.37 0.16 22.04
N ASP A 264 5.40 0.91 22.38
CA ASP A 264 5.93 0.92 23.74
C ASP A 264 4.97 1.65 24.68
N ALA A 265 5.11 1.42 25.99
CA ALA A 265 4.33 2.11 27.01
C ALA A 265 4.49 3.64 26.99
N SER A 266 5.59 4.14 26.40
CA SER A 266 5.85 5.56 26.16
C SER A 266 5.12 6.14 24.95
N GLY A 267 4.34 5.33 24.22
CA GLY A 267 3.63 5.74 23.01
C GLY A 267 4.49 5.82 21.75
N THR A 268 5.80 5.53 21.85
CA THR A 268 6.68 5.42 20.68
C THR A 268 6.33 4.15 19.90
N LYS A 269 6.13 4.31 18.58
CA LYS A 269 5.86 3.18 17.69
C LYS A 269 7.18 2.66 17.15
N VAL A 270 7.53 1.43 17.50
CA VAL A 270 8.67 0.74 16.91
C VAL A 270 8.26 0.17 15.57
N ARG A 271 9.04 0.48 14.53
CA ARG A 271 8.85 0.00 13.16
C ARG A 271 8.96 -1.52 13.11
N GLY A 272 7.99 -2.18 12.46
CA GLY A 272 8.00 -3.62 12.18
C GLY A 272 8.40 -3.99 10.75
N GLU A 273 8.29 -3.06 9.80
CA GLU A 273 8.58 -3.33 8.38
C GLU A 273 10.10 -3.39 8.14
N SER A 274 10.57 -4.33 7.31
CA SER A 274 12.00 -4.45 6.93
C SER A 274 12.25 -3.86 5.54
N HIS A 275 13.43 -3.29 5.31
CA HIS A 275 13.81 -2.69 4.01
C HIS A 275 14.94 -3.48 3.34
N LEU A 276 14.88 -3.55 2.01
CA LEU A 276 15.83 -4.29 1.19
C LEU A 276 16.48 -3.36 0.16
N LEU A 277 17.80 -3.44 0.04
CA LEU A 277 18.56 -2.82 -1.04
C LEU A 277 19.31 -3.89 -1.84
N LEU A 278 19.08 -3.92 -3.14
CA LEU A 278 19.82 -4.75 -4.09
C LEU A 278 20.84 -3.89 -4.82
N VAL A 279 22.12 -4.20 -4.66
CA VAL A 279 23.25 -3.56 -5.34
C VAL A 279 23.79 -4.52 -6.38
N GLY A 280 24.16 -4.06 -7.58
CA GLY A 280 25.07 -4.85 -8.41
C GLY A 280 25.14 -4.37 -9.85
N ASP A 281 25.85 -5.12 -10.68
CA ASP A 281 26.04 -4.77 -12.09
C ASP A 281 24.72 -4.85 -12.91
N PRO A 282 24.59 -4.07 -14.00
CA PRO A 282 23.44 -4.16 -14.90
C PRO A 282 23.35 -5.55 -15.53
N GLY A 283 22.13 -6.06 -15.73
CA GLY A 283 21.90 -7.38 -16.33
C GLY A 283 21.69 -8.54 -15.35
N THR A 284 21.88 -8.33 -14.05
CA THR A 284 21.72 -9.36 -12.99
C THR A 284 20.26 -9.59 -12.54
N GLY A 285 19.26 -9.24 -13.37
CA GLY A 285 17.84 -9.52 -13.07
C GLY A 285 17.20 -8.69 -11.94
N LYS A 286 17.87 -7.67 -11.37
CA LYS A 286 17.36 -6.84 -10.26
C LYS A 286 15.96 -6.26 -10.51
N SER A 287 15.73 -5.65 -11.67
CA SER A 287 14.42 -5.06 -11.99
C SER A 287 13.32 -6.11 -12.16
N GLN A 288 13.66 -7.36 -12.51
CA GLN A 288 12.69 -8.46 -12.54
C GLN A 288 12.28 -8.86 -11.12
N PHE A 289 13.21 -8.93 -10.16
CA PHE A 289 12.88 -9.15 -8.75
C PHE A 289 11.95 -8.07 -8.20
N LEU A 290 12.21 -6.79 -8.51
CA LEU A 290 11.33 -5.70 -8.09
C LEU A 290 9.91 -5.83 -8.67
N LYS A 291 9.80 -6.18 -9.96
CA LYS A 291 8.50 -6.40 -10.62
C LYS A 291 7.76 -7.59 -10.03
N PHE A 292 8.47 -8.68 -9.70
CA PHE A 292 7.86 -9.85 -9.09
C PHE A 292 7.40 -9.57 -7.66
N ALA A 293 8.23 -8.90 -6.86
CA ALA A 293 7.87 -8.49 -5.49
C ALA A 293 6.63 -7.58 -5.47
N ALA A 294 6.53 -6.67 -6.44
CA ALA A 294 5.33 -5.84 -6.62
C ALA A 294 4.07 -6.67 -6.92
N LYS A 295 4.16 -7.69 -7.80
CA LYS A 295 3.03 -8.61 -8.09
C LYS A 295 2.62 -9.44 -6.88
N LEU A 296 3.57 -9.80 -6.03
CA LEU A 296 3.36 -10.62 -4.84
C LEU A 296 2.70 -9.83 -3.69
N SER A 297 2.94 -8.53 -3.61
CA SER A 297 2.34 -7.66 -2.59
C SER A 297 0.88 -7.30 -2.90
N ASN A 298 0.05 -7.16 -1.86
CA ASN A 298 -1.32 -6.67 -1.97
C ASN A 298 -1.43 -5.19 -2.32
N ARG A 299 -0.37 -4.41 -2.08
CA ARG A 299 -0.29 -2.99 -2.41
C ARG A 299 1.15 -2.70 -2.81
N SER A 300 1.34 -2.21 -4.03
CA SER A 300 2.67 -1.93 -4.56
C SER A 300 2.65 -0.72 -5.47
N VAL A 301 3.67 0.14 -5.35
CA VAL A 301 3.94 1.20 -6.32
C VAL A 301 5.37 1.04 -6.80
N ILE A 302 5.56 1.04 -8.11
CA ILE A 302 6.88 0.98 -8.74
C ILE A 302 7.20 2.38 -9.28
N THR A 303 8.34 2.91 -8.90
CA THR A 303 8.87 4.20 -9.36
C THR A 303 10.33 4.04 -9.78
N THR A 304 10.77 4.85 -10.74
CA THR A 304 12.19 4.95 -11.11
C THR A 304 12.79 6.21 -10.49
N GLY A 305 14.03 6.16 -10.02
CA GLY A 305 14.70 7.26 -9.32
C GLY A 305 14.82 8.53 -10.17
N LEU A 306 14.99 8.40 -11.49
CA LEU A 306 14.99 9.53 -12.44
C LEU A 306 13.59 10.11 -12.69
N GLY A 307 12.57 9.25 -12.72
CA GLY A 307 11.18 9.63 -13.00
C GLY A 307 10.43 10.18 -11.79
N SER A 308 10.95 9.93 -10.59
CA SER A 308 10.32 10.29 -9.33
C SER A 308 10.93 11.59 -8.76
N THR A 309 10.22 12.70 -8.93
CA THR A 309 10.55 13.94 -8.21
C THR A 309 10.09 13.85 -6.75
N SER A 310 10.61 14.68 -5.84
CA SER A 310 10.06 14.83 -4.47
C SER A 310 8.54 14.99 -4.48
N ALA A 311 8.00 15.72 -5.45
CA ALA A 311 6.59 15.87 -5.68
C ALA A 311 5.88 14.52 -5.91
N GLY A 312 6.44 13.68 -6.78
CA GLY A 312 5.92 12.34 -7.08
C GLY A 312 6.14 11.31 -5.97
N LEU A 313 7.19 11.43 -5.14
CA LEU A 313 7.47 10.51 -4.04
C LEU A 313 6.68 10.83 -2.77
N THR A 314 6.60 12.12 -2.43
CA THR A 314 6.02 12.60 -1.17
C THR A 314 4.58 13.05 -1.33
N VAL A 315 4.30 14.33 -1.13
CA VAL A 315 2.98 14.95 -1.23
C VAL A 315 3.19 16.34 -1.80
N THR A 316 2.29 16.70 -2.72
CA THR A 316 2.26 18.04 -3.29
C THR A 316 0.97 18.76 -2.94
N ALA A 317 1.05 20.08 -2.80
CA ALA A 317 -0.12 20.91 -2.75
C ALA A 317 -0.39 21.41 -4.17
N VAL A 318 -1.53 21.04 -4.75
CA VAL A 318 -1.98 21.47 -6.07
C VAL A 318 -3.17 22.41 -5.90
N LYS A 319 -3.17 23.51 -6.63
CA LYS A 319 -4.29 24.47 -6.62
C LYS A 319 -5.32 24.08 -7.68
N ASP A 320 -6.48 23.58 -7.27
CA ASP A 320 -7.59 23.22 -8.15
C ASP A 320 -8.81 24.11 -7.86
N ALA A 321 -9.45 24.66 -8.88
CA ALA A 321 -10.58 25.60 -8.76
C ALA A 321 -10.37 26.78 -7.77
N GLY A 322 -9.11 27.21 -7.56
CA GLY A 322 -8.78 28.29 -6.63
C GLY A 322 -8.32 27.84 -5.24
N GLU A 323 -8.36 26.54 -4.94
CA GLU A 323 -8.11 25.99 -3.60
C GLU A 323 -6.94 25.02 -3.57
N TRP A 324 -6.22 25.02 -2.45
CA TRP A 324 -5.11 24.10 -2.22
C TRP A 324 -5.62 22.73 -1.79
N MET A 325 -5.32 21.71 -2.60
CA MET A 325 -5.58 20.30 -2.31
C MET A 325 -4.27 19.55 -2.18
N LEU A 326 -4.20 18.57 -1.28
CA LEU A 326 -3.04 17.70 -1.13
C LEU A 326 -3.17 16.51 -2.09
N GLU A 327 -2.14 16.28 -2.89
CA GLU A 327 -1.99 15.15 -3.80
C GLU A 327 -0.94 14.18 -3.24
N ALA A 328 -1.37 12.96 -2.95
CA ALA A 328 -0.52 11.88 -2.43
C ALA A 328 0.43 11.35 -3.52
N GLY A 329 1.73 11.29 -3.20
CA GLY A 329 2.76 10.66 -4.01
C GLY A 329 2.94 9.17 -3.69
N ALA A 330 3.93 8.55 -4.34
CA ALA A 330 4.15 7.11 -4.38
C ALA A 330 4.30 6.47 -2.99
N LEU A 331 5.00 7.10 -2.04
CA LEU A 331 5.19 6.55 -0.70
C LEU A 331 3.89 6.53 0.10
N VAL A 332 3.06 7.58 -0.03
CA VAL A 332 1.75 7.65 0.64
C VAL A 332 0.76 6.69 -0.03
N LEU A 333 0.80 6.60 -1.36
CA LEU A 333 0.03 5.64 -2.15
C LEU A 333 0.45 4.18 -1.92
N ALA A 334 1.58 3.92 -1.28
CA ALA A 334 2.04 2.58 -0.94
C ALA A 334 1.83 2.20 0.54
N ASP A 335 1.18 3.04 1.38
CA ASP A 335 1.00 2.79 2.84
C ASP A 335 0.47 1.37 3.16
N GLY A 336 1.17 0.64 4.03
CA GLY A 336 0.85 -0.75 4.39
C GLY A 336 1.23 -1.78 3.32
N GLY A 337 2.04 -1.40 2.34
CA GLY A 337 2.49 -2.25 1.24
C GLY A 337 3.96 -2.06 0.89
N LEU A 338 4.26 -2.15 -0.41
CA LEU A 338 5.60 -2.14 -0.98
C LEU A 338 5.80 -0.92 -1.90
N CYS A 339 6.90 -0.19 -1.71
CA CYS A 339 7.37 0.83 -2.64
C CYS A 339 8.68 0.34 -3.27
N CYS A 340 8.65 0.05 -4.57
CA CYS A 340 9.83 -0.35 -5.33
C CYS A 340 10.43 0.88 -6.02
N ILE A 341 11.69 1.16 -5.75
CA ILE A 341 12.47 2.24 -6.35
C ILE A 341 13.60 1.60 -7.16
N ASP A 342 13.51 1.69 -8.48
CA ASP A 342 14.60 1.31 -9.38
C ASP A 342 15.55 2.51 -9.57
N GLU A 343 16.83 2.27 -9.86
CA GLU A 343 17.86 3.32 -10.06
C GLU A 343 17.95 4.31 -8.88
N PHE A 344 18.10 3.76 -7.67
CA PHE A 344 18.16 4.55 -6.42
C PHE A 344 19.37 5.52 -6.36
N ASP A 345 20.45 5.23 -7.07
CA ASP A 345 21.63 6.08 -7.20
C ASP A 345 21.34 7.40 -7.91
N SER A 346 20.43 7.39 -8.88
CA SER A 346 20.14 8.53 -9.75
C SER A 346 19.20 9.55 -9.11
N MET A 347 18.74 9.31 -7.88
CA MET A 347 17.90 10.25 -7.14
C MET A 347 18.68 11.46 -6.61
N ARG A 348 18.00 12.62 -6.62
CA ARG A 348 18.53 13.89 -6.10
C ARG A 348 18.61 13.89 -4.57
N GLU A 349 19.53 14.68 -4.02
CA GLU A 349 19.77 14.76 -2.57
C GLU A 349 18.55 15.20 -1.76
N HIS A 350 17.75 16.15 -2.27
CA HIS A 350 16.51 16.59 -1.61
C HIS A 350 15.49 15.45 -1.48
N ASP A 351 15.40 14.57 -2.47
CA ASP A 351 14.46 13.45 -2.49
C ASP A 351 14.95 12.31 -1.56
N ARG A 352 16.26 12.20 -1.35
CA ARG A 352 16.84 11.28 -0.35
C ARG A 352 16.50 11.72 1.09
N ALA A 353 16.43 13.03 1.36
CA ALA A 353 16.07 13.58 2.67
C ALA A 353 14.64 13.20 3.09
N THR A 354 13.69 13.21 2.16
CA THR A 354 12.31 12.84 2.46
C THR A 354 12.15 11.33 2.69
N ILE A 355 12.93 10.52 1.97
CA ILE A 355 12.98 9.07 2.20
C ILE A 355 13.57 8.75 3.58
N HIS A 356 14.55 9.52 4.06
CA HIS A 356 15.09 9.36 5.41
C HIS A 356 14.02 9.49 6.50
N GLU A 357 13.15 10.50 6.38
CA GLU A 357 12.03 10.71 7.29
C GLU A 357 11.04 9.53 7.20
N ALA A 358 10.67 9.16 5.98
CA ALA A 358 9.71 8.09 5.72
C ALA A 358 10.18 6.70 6.23
N MET A 359 11.45 6.34 6.07
CA MET A 359 11.99 5.04 6.50
C MET A 359 12.19 4.93 8.02
N GLU A 360 12.47 6.05 8.71
CA GLU A 360 12.71 6.06 10.15
C GLU A 360 11.40 6.20 10.93
N GLN A 361 10.61 7.23 10.61
CA GLN A 361 9.42 7.59 11.38
C GLN A 361 8.15 6.92 10.83
N GLN A 362 8.19 6.35 9.62
CA GLN A 362 7.02 5.84 8.91
C GLN A 362 5.90 6.89 8.77
N THR A 363 6.29 8.17 8.76
CA THR A 363 5.41 9.32 8.58
C THR A 363 6.15 10.37 7.76
N ILE A 364 5.40 11.11 6.95
CA ILE A 364 5.88 12.27 6.23
C ILE A 364 5.12 13.49 6.74
N SER A 365 5.85 14.45 7.28
CA SER A 365 5.32 15.75 7.67
C SER A 365 5.38 16.72 6.49
N VAL A 366 4.24 17.34 6.18
CA VAL A 366 4.11 18.26 5.04
C VAL A 366 3.52 19.56 5.55
N ALA A 367 4.30 20.64 5.40
CA ALA A 367 3.90 22.01 5.65
C ALA A 367 4.02 22.81 4.34
N LYS A 368 2.99 22.78 3.50
CA LYS A 368 2.97 23.45 2.19
C LYS A 368 1.66 24.20 1.99
N ALA A 369 1.73 25.40 1.42
CA ALA A 369 0.57 26.21 1.05
C ALA A 369 -0.45 26.45 2.19
N GLY A 370 0.03 26.59 3.44
CA GLY A 370 -0.81 26.78 4.63
C GLY A 370 -1.43 25.50 5.19
N LEU A 371 -1.18 24.35 4.56
CA LEU A 371 -1.61 23.04 5.04
C LEU A 371 -0.45 22.39 5.81
N VAL A 372 -0.69 22.13 7.09
CA VAL A 372 0.23 21.38 7.96
C VAL A 372 -0.43 20.04 8.28
N THR A 373 0.07 18.97 7.67
CA THR A 373 -0.47 17.62 7.84
C THR A 373 0.63 16.60 7.94
N THR A 374 0.47 15.63 8.84
CA THR A 374 1.31 14.44 8.91
C THR A 374 0.57 13.27 8.27
N LEU A 375 1.21 12.63 7.31
CA LEU A 375 0.67 11.48 6.59
C LEU A 375 1.48 10.24 6.97
N SER A 376 0.81 9.12 7.21
CA SER A 376 1.48 7.86 7.54
C SER A 376 1.97 7.16 6.27
N THR A 377 3.20 6.67 6.32
CA THR A 377 3.87 5.92 5.24
C THR A 377 4.53 4.68 5.81
N ARG A 378 3.72 3.74 6.32
CA ARG A 378 4.14 2.41 6.79
C ARG A 378 4.40 1.52 5.58
N THR A 379 5.42 1.85 4.80
CA THR A 379 5.76 1.16 3.56
C THR A 379 7.05 0.39 3.73
N ILE A 380 7.14 -0.75 3.03
CA ILE A 380 8.41 -1.43 2.80
C ILE A 380 9.07 -0.75 1.60
N VAL A 381 10.29 -0.27 1.75
CA VAL A 381 11.09 0.28 0.66
C VAL A 381 12.01 -0.81 0.10
N PHE A 382 11.85 -1.09 -1.19
CA PHE A 382 12.77 -1.92 -1.98
C PHE A 382 13.55 -1.02 -2.92
N GLY A 383 14.86 -0.94 -2.72
CA GLY A 383 15.76 -0.22 -3.62
C GLY A 383 16.52 -1.18 -4.52
N ALA A 384 16.64 -0.84 -5.80
CA ALA A 384 17.71 -1.37 -6.65
C ALA A 384 18.68 -0.23 -6.99
N THR A 385 19.97 -0.51 -6.89
CA THR A 385 21.02 0.44 -7.25
C THR A 385 22.08 -0.26 -8.07
N ASN A 386 22.66 0.49 -8.99
CA ASN A 386 23.83 0.07 -9.71
C ASN A 386 25.06 0.72 -9.05
N PRO A 387 26.21 0.02 -8.97
CA PRO A 387 27.47 0.64 -8.57
C PRO A 387 27.95 1.59 -9.68
N LYS A 388 28.79 2.58 -9.31
CA LYS A 388 29.45 3.44 -10.29
C LYS A 388 30.57 2.68 -10.99
N GLY A 389 30.27 2.13 -12.17
CA GLY A 389 31.20 1.29 -12.92
C GLY A 389 31.14 -0.16 -12.47
N HIS A 390 32.25 -0.88 -12.60
CA HIS A 390 32.35 -2.23 -12.05
C HIS A 390 32.51 -2.17 -10.53
N TYR A 391 31.93 -3.16 -9.86
CA TYR A 391 32.04 -3.26 -8.42
C TYR A 391 33.46 -3.70 -8.00
N ASP A 392 34.19 -2.80 -7.33
CA ASP A 392 35.49 -3.13 -6.75
C ASP A 392 35.33 -3.66 -5.32
N PRO A 393 35.71 -4.92 -5.02
CA PRO A 393 35.55 -5.52 -3.70
C PRO A 393 36.47 -4.93 -2.63
N GLU A 394 37.55 -4.24 -3.03
CA GLU A 394 38.48 -3.60 -2.11
C GLU A 394 37.96 -2.26 -1.57
N LEU A 395 37.03 -1.62 -2.27
CA LEU A 395 36.46 -0.34 -1.87
C LEU A 395 35.22 -0.52 -0.99
N SER A 396 35.04 0.42 -0.06
CA SER A 396 33.86 0.43 0.80
C SER A 396 32.56 0.57 0.00
N LEU A 397 31.50 -0.10 0.46
CA LEU A 397 30.19 -0.10 -0.21
C LEU A 397 29.57 1.30 -0.37
N SER A 398 29.87 2.22 0.55
CA SER A 398 29.44 3.62 0.44
C SER A 398 30.05 4.36 -0.75
N VAL A 399 31.31 4.07 -1.08
CA VAL A 399 31.99 4.66 -2.24
C VAL A 399 31.47 4.04 -3.53
N ASN A 400 31.33 2.71 -3.57
CA ASN A 400 30.85 2.01 -4.76
C ASN A 400 29.41 2.39 -5.15
N THR A 401 28.53 2.59 -4.18
CA THR A 401 27.11 2.91 -4.41
C THR A 401 26.81 4.41 -4.42
N THR A 402 27.75 5.26 -3.99
CA THR A 402 27.54 6.70 -3.76
C THR A 402 26.38 7.05 -2.84
N LEU A 403 25.97 6.09 -2.01
CA LEU A 403 24.97 6.27 -0.99
C LEU A 403 25.61 6.70 0.31
N SER A 404 24.94 7.61 1.02
CA SER A 404 25.39 8.07 2.32
C SER A 404 25.27 6.96 3.36
N GLY A 405 26.23 6.87 4.28
CA GLY A 405 26.20 5.90 5.40
C GLY A 405 24.88 5.89 6.19
N PRO A 406 24.23 7.04 6.47
CA PRO A 406 22.92 7.09 7.11
C PRO A 406 21.78 6.44 6.32
N LEU A 407 21.84 6.38 4.99
CA LEU A 407 20.84 5.66 4.16
C LEU A 407 21.07 4.15 4.28
N ILE A 408 22.32 3.73 4.08
CA ILE A 408 22.71 2.31 4.10
C ILE A 408 22.36 1.67 5.45
N SER A 409 22.58 2.37 6.56
CA SER A 409 22.24 1.87 7.91
C SER A 409 20.73 1.72 8.17
N ARG A 410 19.85 2.27 7.32
CA ARG A 410 18.38 2.15 7.45
C ARG A 410 17.78 1.01 6.64
N PHE A 411 18.55 0.48 5.69
CA PHE A 411 18.21 -0.77 5.04
C PHE A 411 18.62 -1.92 5.95
N ASP A 412 17.67 -2.81 6.26
CA ASP A 412 17.93 -3.95 7.15
C ASP A 412 18.77 -5.01 6.43
N ILE A 413 18.57 -5.16 5.11
CA ILE A 413 19.34 -6.06 4.25
C ILE A 413 19.87 -5.28 3.04
N VAL A 414 21.17 -5.42 2.78
CA VAL A 414 21.83 -4.91 1.57
C VAL A 414 22.56 -6.05 0.86
N LEU A 415 22.01 -6.56 -0.24
CA LEU A 415 22.63 -7.65 -0.98
C LEU A 415 23.41 -7.10 -2.17
N VAL A 416 24.65 -7.56 -2.33
CA VAL A 416 25.49 -7.24 -3.48
C VAL A 416 25.46 -8.44 -4.43
N LEU A 417 25.00 -8.20 -5.65
CA LEU A 417 24.96 -9.15 -6.75
C LEU A 417 26.11 -8.81 -7.69
N LEU A 418 27.20 -9.56 -7.58
CA LEU A 418 28.35 -9.44 -8.48
C LEU A 418 28.12 -10.34 -9.69
N ASP A 419 28.58 -9.96 -10.87
CA ASP A 419 28.58 -10.91 -11.99
C ASP A 419 29.91 -11.67 -12.03
N THR A 420 29.94 -12.88 -11.44
CA THR A 420 31.11 -13.77 -11.54
C THR A 420 30.97 -14.67 -12.77
N LYS A 421 31.76 -14.40 -13.81
CA LYS A 421 31.81 -15.20 -15.05
C LYS A 421 32.31 -16.62 -14.75
N ASN A 422 31.38 -17.56 -14.54
CA ASN A 422 31.70 -18.96 -14.30
C ASN A 422 31.04 -19.82 -15.39
N PRO A 423 31.82 -20.57 -16.20
CA PRO A 423 31.29 -21.33 -17.32
C PRO A 423 30.28 -22.42 -16.91
N GLU A 424 30.43 -23.02 -15.73
CA GLU A 424 29.48 -24.05 -15.25
C GLU A 424 28.12 -23.44 -14.89
N TRP A 425 28.15 -22.30 -14.19
CA TRP A 425 26.94 -21.55 -13.83
C TRP A 425 26.23 -21.03 -15.07
N ASP A 426 26.98 -20.49 -16.03
CA ASP A 426 26.45 -19.96 -17.29
C ASP A 426 25.78 -21.06 -18.13
N ALA A 427 26.31 -22.30 -18.09
CA ALA A 427 25.68 -23.45 -18.74
C ALA A 427 24.33 -23.80 -18.09
N ILE A 428 24.23 -23.78 -16.76
CA ILE A 428 22.98 -24.05 -16.04
C ILE A 428 21.95 -22.94 -16.31
N VAL A 429 22.36 -21.68 -16.18
CA VAL A 429 21.49 -20.52 -16.42
C VAL A 429 20.99 -20.48 -17.85
N SER A 430 21.86 -20.71 -18.85
CA SER A 430 21.44 -20.73 -20.26
C SER A 430 20.46 -21.86 -20.55
N SER A 431 20.66 -23.05 -19.99
CA SER A 431 19.70 -24.16 -20.12
C SER A 431 18.33 -23.81 -19.53
N HIS A 432 18.29 -23.10 -18.39
CA HIS A 432 17.06 -22.68 -17.75
C HIS A 432 16.33 -21.60 -18.54
N ILE A 433 17.04 -20.57 -19.02
CA ILE A 433 16.45 -19.50 -19.84
C ILE A 433 15.86 -20.07 -21.14
N LEU A 434 16.54 -21.02 -21.77
CA LEU A 434 16.04 -21.69 -22.97
C LEU A 434 14.81 -22.56 -22.67
N ALA A 435 14.80 -23.28 -21.54
CA ALA A 435 13.65 -24.08 -21.13
C ALA A 435 12.41 -23.20 -20.87
N GLU A 436 12.58 -22.05 -20.23
CA GLU A 436 11.49 -21.11 -19.95
C GLU A 436 10.93 -20.47 -21.24
N ALA A 437 11.80 -20.10 -22.18
CA ALA A 437 11.37 -19.55 -23.47
C ALA A 437 10.56 -20.55 -24.32
N VAL A 438 10.80 -21.86 -24.14
CA VAL A 438 10.02 -22.93 -24.79
C VAL A 438 8.70 -23.17 -24.06
N ALA A 439 8.69 -23.06 -22.73
CA ALA A 439 7.50 -23.26 -21.89
C ALA A 439 6.40 -22.21 -22.16
N GLU A 440 6.73 -20.97 -22.54
CA GLU A 440 5.73 -19.94 -22.90
C GLU A 440 4.84 -20.33 -24.11
N LYS A 441 5.18 -21.40 -24.86
CA LYS A 441 4.39 -21.90 -26.01
C LYS A 441 3.60 -23.19 -25.74
N GLY A 442 3.70 -23.78 -24.54
CA GLY A 442 3.04 -25.04 -24.18
C GLY A 442 2.22 -24.88 -22.90
N SER A 443 0.96 -25.29 -22.96
CA SER A 443 -0.03 -25.34 -21.87
C SER A 443 0.51 -25.76 -20.48
N ASP A 444 -0.05 -25.08 -19.46
CA ASP A 444 0.11 -25.17 -17.99
C ASP A 444 -0.05 -26.57 -17.34
N GLU A 445 0.51 -27.66 -17.88
CA GLU A 445 0.25 -29.01 -17.36
C GLU A 445 1.33 -29.59 -16.43
N ASN A 446 2.46 -28.91 -16.20
CA ASN A 446 3.60 -29.47 -15.46
C ASN A 446 3.94 -28.84 -14.08
N LEU A 447 3.02 -28.12 -13.42
CA LEU A 447 3.27 -27.53 -12.08
C LEU A 447 2.46 -28.17 -10.93
N GLN A 448 2.36 -29.50 -10.86
CA GLN A 448 1.67 -30.18 -9.74
C GLN A 448 2.35 -30.06 -8.35
N GLY A 449 3.38 -29.21 -8.18
CA GLY A 449 4.07 -29.03 -6.90
C GLY A 449 4.53 -27.60 -6.58
N ILE A 450 4.21 -26.63 -7.43
CA ILE A 450 4.66 -25.25 -7.26
C ILE A 450 3.47 -24.40 -6.85
N TRP A 451 3.60 -23.70 -5.74
CA TRP A 451 2.57 -22.80 -5.25
C TRP A 451 2.31 -21.71 -6.28
N THR A 452 1.04 -21.53 -6.66
CA THR A 452 0.65 -20.47 -7.59
C THR A 452 0.91 -19.10 -6.98
N LEU A 453 1.15 -18.09 -7.82
CA LEU A 453 1.39 -16.72 -7.36
C LEU A 453 0.23 -16.17 -6.51
N THR A 454 -1.00 -16.56 -6.83
CA THR A 454 -2.20 -16.20 -6.07
C THR A 454 -2.22 -16.86 -4.68
N MET A 455 -1.82 -18.13 -4.58
CA MET A 455 -1.69 -18.86 -3.32
C MET A 455 -0.58 -18.26 -2.45
N LEU A 456 0.59 -17.96 -3.02
CA LEU A 456 1.69 -17.28 -2.31
C LEU A 456 1.28 -15.91 -1.77
N ARG A 457 0.57 -15.11 -2.58
CA ARG A 457 0.06 -13.81 -2.15
C ARG A 457 -0.93 -13.93 -0.98
N ARG A 458 -1.85 -14.90 -1.03
CA ARG A 458 -2.78 -15.19 0.07
C ARG A 458 -2.04 -15.66 1.33
N TYR A 459 -1.02 -16.49 1.15
CA TYR A 459 -0.20 -17.02 2.22
C TYR A 459 0.55 -15.92 2.98
N LEU A 460 1.28 -15.06 2.28
CA LEU A 460 2.03 -13.97 2.90
C LEU A 460 1.10 -13.03 3.68
N HIS A 461 -0.07 -12.76 3.10
CA HIS A 461 -1.10 -11.97 3.74
C HIS A 461 -1.63 -12.62 5.03
N TYR A 462 -1.97 -13.91 4.97
CA TYR A 462 -2.44 -14.69 6.11
C TYR A 462 -1.41 -14.71 7.25
N VAL A 463 -0.15 -14.97 6.90
CA VAL A 463 0.96 -15.05 7.84
C VAL A 463 1.20 -13.72 8.55
N LYS A 464 1.18 -12.61 7.80
CA LYS A 464 1.38 -11.26 8.36
C LYS A 464 0.27 -10.86 9.34
N ALA A 465 -0.98 -11.26 9.08
CA ALA A 465 -2.14 -10.94 9.93
C ALA A 465 -2.24 -11.84 11.17
N SER A 466 -2.04 -13.14 11.01
CA SER A 466 -2.37 -14.14 12.04
C SER A 466 -1.28 -14.32 13.10
N PHE A 467 0.00 -14.18 12.71
CA PHE A 467 1.12 -14.53 13.58
C PHE A 467 1.84 -13.29 14.12
N LYS A 468 2.01 -13.23 15.43
CA LYS A 468 2.80 -12.21 16.14
C LYS A 468 3.84 -12.89 17.03
N PRO A 469 4.96 -13.35 16.43
CA PRO A 469 5.90 -14.19 17.15
C PRO A 469 6.67 -13.43 18.23
N VAL A 470 6.84 -14.08 19.38
CA VAL A 470 7.62 -13.56 20.51
C VAL A 470 9.00 -14.22 20.52
N LEU A 471 10.04 -13.46 20.88
CA LEU A 471 11.40 -13.98 21.00
C LEU A 471 11.53 -14.92 22.20
N THR A 472 12.13 -16.08 21.97
CA THR A 472 12.53 -16.98 23.06
C THR A 472 13.87 -16.56 23.66
N LYS A 473 14.13 -16.96 24.91
CA LYS A 473 15.40 -16.65 25.61
C LYS A 473 16.63 -17.24 24.90
N GLU A 474 16.47 -18.35 24.20
CA GLU A 474 17.56 -18.98 23.43
C GLU A 474 17.92 -18.15 22.20
N ALA A 475 16.92 -17.72 21.44
CA ALA A 475 17.12 -16.83 20.29
C ALA A 475 17.72 -15.48 20.72
N GLU A 476 17.27 -14.92 21.84
CA GLU A 476 17.79 -13.67 22.40
C GLU A 476 19.28 -13.77 22.72
N LYS A 477 19.73 -14.88 23.35
CA LYS A 477 21.15 -15.12 23.63
C LYS A 477 21.98 -15.14 22.35
N VAL A 478 21.54 -15.89 21.33
CA VAL A 478 22.27 -15.99 20.05
C VAL A 478 22.40 -14.64 19.36
N ILE A 479 21.30 -13.88 19.27
CA ILE A 479 21.30 -12.55 18.65
C ILE A 479 22.21 -11.58 19.44
N SER A 480 22.16 -11.62 20.77
CA SER A 480 23.00 -10.79 21.64
C SER A 480 24.50 -11.13 21.48
N SER A 481 24.86 -12.41 21.51
CA SER A 481 26.24 -12.86 21.35
C SER A 481 26.81 -12.43 19.99
N TYR A 482 26.04 -12.62 18.92
CA TYR A 482 26.41 -12.18 17.58
C TYR A 482 26.61 -10.66 17.50
N TYR A 483 25.68 -9.88 18.05
CA TYR A 483 25.80 -8.42 18.10
C TYR A 483 27.07 -7.95 18.82
N GLN A 484 27.41 -8.57 19.95
CA GLN A 484 28.63 -8.27 20.71
C GLN A 484 29.89 -8.63 19.93
N LEU A 485 29.90 -9.77 19.25
CA LEU A 485 31.02 -10.20 18.40
C LEU A 485 31.27 -9.19 17.28
N GLN A 486 30.21 -8.76 16.61
CA GLN A 486 30.35 -7.83 15.48
C GLN A 486 30.77 -6.42 15.94
N ARG A 487 30.34 -5.97 17.12
CA ARG A 487 30.84 -4.74 17.77
C ARG A 487 32.34 -4.80 18.06
N LYS A 488 32.88 -5.97 18.46
CA LYS A 488 34.32 -6.16 18.72
C LYS A 488 35.15 -6.16 17.43
N SER A 489 34.60 -6.70 16.35
CA SER A 489 35.27 -6.84 15.04
C SER A 489 35.28 -5.57 14.18
N ALA A 490 34.44 -4.57 14.49
CA ALA A 490 34.09 -3.44 13.63
C ALA A 490 35.18 -2.36 13.38
N ALA A 491 36.44 -2.73 13.15
CA ALA A 491 37.50 -1.79 12.75
C ALA A 491 37.35 -1.29 11.29
N GLN A 492 36.74 -2.07 10.38
CA GLN A 492 36.61 -1.71 8.95
C GLN A 492 35.18 -1.34 8.49
N ASN A 493 34.12 -1.86 9.14
CA ASN A 493 32.71 -1.67 8.73
C ASN A 493 31.85 -0.97 9.80
N ALA A 494 32.43 0.03 10.50
CA ALA A 494 31.80 0.73 11.62
C ALA A 494 30.47 1.44 11.29
N ALA A 495 30.22 1.76 10.01
CA ALA A 495 29.00 2.43 9.58
C ALA A 495 27.73 1.57 9.72
N ARG A 496 27.86 0.24 9.82
CA ARG A 496 26.73 -0.71 9.82
C ARG A 496 26.44 -1.34 11.18
N THR A 497 27.40 -1.39 12.11
CA THR A 497 27.27 -2.03 13.43
C THR A 497 26.58 -1.13 14.46
N THR A 498 25.38 -0.65 14.12
CA THR A 498 24.57 0.23 14.98
C THR A 498 23.49 -0.54 15.74
N VAL A 499 22.79 0.10 16.66
CA VAL A 499 21.61 -0.49 17.33
C VAL A 499 20.53 -0.91 16.33
N ARG A 500 20.45 -0.23 15.17
CA ARG A 500 19.52 -0.59 14.08
C ARG A 500 19.75 -2.00 13.56
N MET A 501 21.00 -2.47 13.53
CA MET A 501 21.31 -3.82 13.09
C MET A 501 20.70 -4.87 14.03
N LEU A 502 20.70 -4.62 15.34
CA LEU A 502 20.06 -5.50 16.31
C LEU A 502 18.54 -5.54 16.08
N GLU A 503 17.92 -4.39 15.85
CA GLU A 503 16.49 -4.32 15.48
C GLU A 503 16.20 -5.07 14.17
N SER A 504 17.09 -4.96 13.17
CA SER A 504 16.99 -5.69 11.91
C SER A 504 17.03 -7.21 12.13
N LEU A 505 17.95 -7.71 12.94
CA LEU A 505 18.03 -9.14 13.31
C LEU A 505 16.73 -9.64 13.94
N ILE A 506 16.17 -8.87 14.88
CA ILE A 506 14.91 -9.20 15.53
C ILE A 506 13.76 -9.23 14.52
N ARG A 507 13.64 -8.21 13.65
CA ARG A 507 12.60 -8.16 12.61
C ARG A 507 12.70 -9.32 11.63
N LEU A 508 13.92 -9.67 11.20
CA LEU A 508 14.15 -10.78 10.27
C LEU A 508 13.88 -12.14 10.92
N ALA A 509 14.28 -12.34 12.17
CA ALA A 509 13.98 -13.57 12.91
C ALA A 509 12.47 -13.75 13.12
N GLN A 510 11.74 -12.67 13.45
CA GLN A 510 10.28 -12.67 13.52
C GLN A 510 9.63 -12.97 12.16
N ALA A 511 10.15 -12.37 11.07
CA ALA A 511 9.68 -12.64 9.72
C ALA A 511 9.90 -14.10 9.30
N HIS A 512 11.01 -14.71 9.73
CA HIS A 512 11.29 -16.12 9.46
C HIS A 512 10.36 -17.03 10.27
N ALA A 513 10.15 -16.79 11.56
CA ALA A 513 9.17 -17.54 12.36
C ALA A 513 7.76 -17.48 11.76
N ARG A 514 7.36 -16.30 11.27
CA ARG A 514 6.13 -16.10 10.50
C ARG A 514 6.07 -16.97 9.24
N LEU A 515 7.14 -16.95 8.43
CA LEU A 515 7.25 -17.78 7.23
C LEU A 515 7.05 -19.27 7.53
N MET A 516 7.48 -19.73 8.71
CA MET A 516 7.44 -21.12 9.17
C MET A 516 6.17 -21.50 9.96
N PHE A 517 5.14 -20.65 10.00
CA PHE A 517 3.88 -20.90 10.72
C PHE A 517 4.04 -21.00 12.25
N ARG A 518 4.97 -20.23 12.83
CA ARG A 518 5.27 -20.25 14.27
C ARG A 518 4.89 -18.94 14.98
N ASN A 519 4.44 -19.08 16.23
CA ASN A 519 4.16 -17.98 17.15
C ASN A 519 5.32 -17.66 18.11
N GLU A 520 6.43 -18.37 18.00
CA GLU A 520 7.62 -18.15 18.82
C GLU A 520 8.85 -18.24 17.91
N VAL A 521 9.82 -17.36 18.15
CA VAL A 521 11.09 -17.34 17.43
C VAL A 521 12.06 -18.30 18.09
N ILE A 522 12.47 -19.35 17.38
CA ILE A 522 13.43 -20.34 17.89
C ILE A 522 14.88 -19.99 17.50
N GLN A 523 15.85 -20.70 18.08
CA GLN A 523 17.27 -20.51 17.79
C GLN A 523 17.59 -20.63 16.29
N GLN A 524 16.96 -21.56 15.57
CA GLN A 524 17.19 -21.77 14.14
C GLN A 524 16.75 -20.55 13.29
N ASP A 525 15.70 -19.85 13.72
CA ASP A 525 15.22 -18.64 13.03
C ASP A 525 16.22 -17.50 13.21
N ALA A 526 16.81 -17.38 14.41
CA ALA A 526 17.87 -16.42 14.70
C ALA A 526 19.14 -16.69 13.89
N ILE A 527 19.57 -17.96 13.78
CA ILE A 527 20.73 -18.35 12.96
C ILE A 527 20.49 -18.01 11.48
N THR A 528 19.29 -18.30 10.97
CA THR A 528 18.94 -17.96 9.58
C THR A 528 18.96 -16.44 9.36
N ALA A 529 18.45 -15.66 10.30
CA ALA A 529 18.50 -14.20 10.21
C ALA A 529 19.95 -13.67 10.22
N ILE A 530 20.82 -14.25 11.06
CA ILE A 530 22.25 -13.94 11.09
C ILE A 530 22.90 -14.26 9.74
N LEU A 531 22.64 -15.45 9.19
CA LEU A 531 23.16 -15.85 7.88
C LEU A 531 22.76 -14.87 6.77
N CYS A 532 21.52 -14.38 6.77
CA CYS A 532 21.08 -13.36 5.81
C CYS A 532 21.84 -12.03 5.97
N ILE A 533 22.15 -11.62 7.21
CA ILE A 533 22.90 -10.39 7.46
C ILE A 533 24.39 -10.58 7.16
N GLU A 534 25.01 -11.68 7.54
CA GLU A 534 26.41 -11.97 7.18
C GLU A 534 26.58 -11.98 5.66
N SER A 535 25.66 -12.63 4.93
CA SER A 535 25.63 -12.60 3.46
C SER A 535 25.46 -11.18 2.89
N SER A 536 24.96 -10.23 3.68
CA SER A 536 24.85 -8.81 3.33
C SER A 536 26.08 -7.98 3.73
N MET A 537 26.85 -8.42 4.73
CA MET A 537 28.02 -7.71 5.27
C MET A 537 29.31 -8.10 4.56
N THR A 538 29.46 -9.37 4.19
CA THR A 538 30.68 -9.88 3.56
C THR A 538 30.64 -9.57 2.07
N THR A 539 31.27 -8.46 1.69
CA THR A 539 31.50 -8.04 0.30
C THR A 539 32.40 -9.00 -0.49
N SER A 540 33.16 -9.84 0.23
CA SER A 540 34.10 -10.80 -0.32
C SER A 540 33.59 -12.23 -0.14
N ALA A 541 33.87 -13.05 -1.15
CA ALA A 541 33.74 -14.49 -1.17
C ALA A 541 34.59 -15.18 -0.08
N ILE A 542 34.29 -14.96 1.20
CA ILE A 542 34.85 -15.76 2.28
C ILE A 542 33.85 -16.86 2.62
N VAL A 543 33.53 -17.66 1.61
CA VAL A 543 33.55 -19.11 1.74
C VAL A 543 33.93 -19.66 0.36
N ASP A 544 35.23 -19.62 0.03
CA ASP A 544 35.81 -20.39 -1.10
C ASP A 544 35.69 -21.92 -0.90
N SER A 545 34.93 -22.37 0.09
CA SER A 545 34.42 -23.75 0.23
C SER A 545 32.88 -23.86 0.23
N VAL A 546 32.12 -22.77 0.31
CA VAL A 546 30.64 -22.75 0.29
C VAL A 546 30.10 -21.43 -0.31
N GLY A 547 30.30 -21.24 -1.62
CA GLY A 547 29.42 -20.51 -2.53
C GLY A 547 29.13 -19.01 -2.28
N ASN A 548 29.49 -18.18 -3.26
CA ASN A 548 28.97 -16.80 -3.42
C ASN A 548 27.44 -16.75 -3.25
N ALA A 549 26.89 -15.60 -2.86
CA ALA A 549 25.43 -15.37 -2.81
C ALA A 549 24.71 -15.73 -4.15
N LEU A 550 25.43 -15.66 -5.27
CA LEU A 550 24.99 -16.05 -6.62
C LEU A 550 24.95 -17.58 -6.80
N HIS A 551 25.92 -18.29 -6.22
CA HIS A 551 26.13 -19.73 -6.30
C HIS A 551 25.47 -20.48 -5.13
N SER A 552 24.63 -19.80 -4.33
CA SER A 552 23.83 -20.42 -3.28
C SER A 552 22.78 -21.35 -3.91
N ASN A 553 23.19 -22.59 -4.16
CA ASN A 553 22.31 -23.67 -4.56
C ASN A 553 21.51 -24.16 -3.37
N PHE A 554 20.34 -24.75 -3.65
CA PHE A 554 19.62 -25.55 -2.65
C PHE A 554 20.53 -26.70 -2.23
N THR A 555 21.14 -26.63 -1.05
CA THR A 555 21.73 -27.81 -0.44
C THR A 555 20.61 -28.81 -0.16
N GLU A 556 20.82 -30.07 -0.54
CA GLU A 556 19.80 -31.13 -0.42
C GLU A 556 19.39 -31.39 1.06
N ASN A 557 20.20 -30.93 2.02
CA ASN A 557 19.92 -30.96 3.46
C ASN A 557 20.26 -29.63 4.16
N PRO A 558 19.29 -28.71 4.29
CA PRO A 558 19.46 -27.46 5.03
C PRO A 558 19.69 -27.64 6.54
N ASP A 559 19.38 -28.82 7.10
CA ASP A 559 19.65 -29.15 8.51
C ASP A 559 21.16 -29.27 8.78
N GLN A 560 21.96 -29.71 7.81
CA GLN A 560 23.42 -29.80 7.95
C GLN A 560 24.09 -28.41 7.93
N GLU A 561 23.55 -27.43 7.19
CA GLU A 561 24.02 -26.04 7.25
C GLU A 561 23.73 -25.40 8.61
N CYS A 562 22.52 -25.59 9.17
CA CYS A 562 22.23 -25.12 10.53
C CYS A 562 23.15 -25.75 11.57
N ILE A 563 23.52 -27.03 11.41
CA ILE A 563 24.45 -27.72 12.32
C ILE A 563 25.90 -27.27 12.10
N LEU A 564 26.35 -27.05 10.85
CA LEU A 564 27.68 -26.53 10.52
C LEU A 564 27.86 -25.08 11.01
N PHE A 565 26.83 -24.24 10.88
CA PHE A 565 26.83 -22.86 11.40
C PHE A 565 26.62 -22.78 12.91
N ALA A 566 25.89 -23.73 13.53
CA ALA A 566 25.89 -23.89 14.98
C ALA A 566 27.29 -24.26 15.51
N HIS A 567 28.11 -24.96 14.70
CA HIS A 567 29.48 -25.31 15.04
C HIS A 567 30.56 -24.29 14.63
N LEU A 568 30.22 -23.25 13.86
CA LEU A 568 31.07 -22.04 13.81
C LEU A 568 31.15 -21.44 15.23
N PRO A 569 32.18 -20.64 15.57
CA PRO A 569 32.53 -20.26 16.94
C PRO A 569 31.56 -19.21 17.55
N LEU A 570 30.27 -19.38 17.32
CA LEU A 570 29.15 -18.69 17.94
C LEU A 570 28.65 -19.40 19.21
N LEU A 571 29.00 -20.68 19.41
CA LEU A 571 28.62 -21.50 20.57
C LEU A 571 29.76 -21.76 21.58
N GLU A 572 31.00 -21.32 21.31
CA GLU A 572 32.13 -21.41 22.27
C GLU A 572 32.23 -20.22 23.25
N ILE A 573 31.18 -19.38 23.37
CA ILE A 573 31.12 -18.25 24.32
C ILE A 573 29.87 -18.29 25.18
#